data_AF-A0A6P8VNW8-F1
#
_entry.id   AF-A0A6P8VNW8-F1
#
_cell.length_a   1.000
_cell.length_b   1.000
_cell.length_c   1.000
_cell.angle_alpha   90.00
_cell.angle_beta   90.00
_cell.angle_gamma   90.00
#
_symmetry.space_group_name_H-M   'P 1'
#
loop_
_entity.id
_entity.type
_entity.pdbx_description
1 polymer ?
#
loop_
_entity_poly.entity_id
_entity_poly.type
_entity_poly.pdbx_seq_one_letter_code
_entity_poly.pdbx_strand_id
1 'polypeptide(L)'
;MALPDGGISGEEVPFPEIIELNVGGQVYITRYSTLTSVPDSLLWEMFSRKSVKGLARDTKGRFFVDRDGFLFRYILDFMRDQQLVLPDHFPERGRLQREAEFFNLPELVKLLAPKISKQNSLGEEGCQSDPEDSSPGIETTRNLGSLGGAGAACASLVPSALDGKRSGFITIGYRGSYTLGRDSHTDAKFRRVARIMVCGKTSLAKEVFGETLNESRDPDRPPERYTSRYYLKFTFLEQAFDKLADVGFHMVACNSTGTCAFAHEQTDDKIWTSYTEYVFFRE
;
A
#
# COMPACT_ATOMS: atom_id res chain seq x y z
N MET A 1 45.09 -59.32 23.51
CA MET A 1 44.41 -58.85 22.29
C MET A 1 43.32 -57.90 22.72
N ALA A 2 43.49 -56.61 22.46
CA ALA A 2 42.43 -55.61 22.56
C ALA A 2 42.46 -54.85 21.24
N LEU A 3 41.38 -54.95 20.46
CA LEU A 3 41.18 -54.16 19.26
C LEU A 3 40.72 -52.77 19.70
N PRO A 4 41.27 -51.67 19.14
CA PRO A 4 40.66 -50.36 19.32
C PRO A 4 39.44 -50.26 18.40
N ASP A 5 38.27 -50.04 19.00
CA ASP A 5 37.07 -49.61 18.28
C ASP A 5 37.37 -48.27 17.61
N GLY A 6 37.53 -48.30 16.29
CA GLY A 6 37.60 -47.12 15.45
C GLY A 6 36.28 -46.38 15.53
N GLY A 7 36.29 -45.25 16.25
CA GLY A 7 35.23 -44.26 16.18
C GLY A 7 35.02 -43.88 14.72
N ILE A 8 33.88 -44.28 14.17
CA ILE A 8 33.43 -43.86 12.85
C ILE A 8 33.02 -42.40 13.02
N SER A 9 33.97 -41.47 12.92
CA SER A 9 33.68 -40.06 12.70
C SER A 9 32.97 -39.99 11.37
N GLY A 10 31.63 -39.89 11.40
CA GLY A 10 30.83 -39.74 10.20
C GLY A 10 31.38 -38.59 9.39
N GLU A 11 31.87 -38.88 8.19
CA GLU A 11 32.34 -37.84 7.27
C GLU A 11 31.16 -36.91 6.96
N GLU A 12 31.16 -35.75 7.61
CA GLU A 12 30.25 -34.66 7.26
C GLU A 12 30.69 -34.16 5.89
N VAL A 13 29.94 -34.58 4.87
CA VAL A 13 30.16 -34.12 3.49
C VAL A 13 29.97 -32.60 3.50
N PRO A 14 31.00 -31.81 3.17
CA PRO A 14 30.90 -30.36 3.16
C PRO A 14 29.88 -29.90 2.12
N PHE A 15 29.21 -28.78 2.39
CA PHE A 15 28.30 -28.19 1.42
C PHE A 15 29.07 -27.77 0.15
N PRO A 16 28.48 -27.96 -1.05
CA PRO A 16 29.09 -27.47 -2.29
C PRO A 16 29.17 -25.94 -2.29
N GLU A 17 30.13 -25.38 -3.03
CA GLU A 17 30.28 -23.92 -3.13
C GLU A 17 29.02 -23.25 -3.70
N ILE A 18 28.38 -23.91 -4.68
CA ILE A 18 27.14 -23.46 -5.31
C ILE A 18 25.98 -24.31 -4.80
N ILE A 19 24.92 -23.63 -4.37
CA ILE A 19 23.77 -24.23 -3.71
C ILE A 19 22.50 -23.82 -4.46
N GLU A 20 21.67 -24.82 -4.77
CA GLU A 20 20.34 -24.63 -5.31
C GLU A 20 19.27 -24.75 -4.22
N LEU A 21 18.43 -23.74 -4.14
CA LEU A 21 17.30 -23.62 -3.22
C LEU A 21 16.00 -23.57 -4.01
N ASN A 22 14.99 -24.29 -3.54
CA ASN A 22 13.61 -24.16 -3.97
C ASN A 22 12.82 -23.53 -2.82
N VAL A 23 12.41 -22.27 -2.98
CA VAL A 23 11.68 -21.51 -1.98
C VAL A 23 10.24 -21.34 -2.45
N GLY A 24 9.31 -22.12 -1.90
CA GLY A 24 7.89 -22.09 -2.26
C GLY A 24 7.59 -22.29 -3.75
N GLY A 25 8.46 -23.01 -4.48
CA GLY A 25 8.37 -23.22 -5.92
C GLY A 25 9.31 -22.34 -6.76
N GLN A 26 9.87 -21.28 -6.20
CA GLN A 26 10.85 -20.42 -6.88
C GLN A 26 12.27 -20.95 -6.65
N VAL A 27 13.01 -21.17 -7.74
CA VAL A 27 14.37 -21.69 -7.67
C VAL A 27 15.37 -20.54 -7.60
N TYR A 28 16.31 -20.64 -6.66
CA TYR A 28 17.43 -19.74 -6.47
C TYR A 28 18.73 -20.52 -6.50
N ILE A 29 19.75 -19.92 -7.12
CA ILE A 29 21.12 -20.44 -7.12
C ILE A 29 22.00 -19.39 -6.46
N THR A 30 22.77 -19.80 -5.45
CA THR A 30 23.62 -18.90 -4.68
C THR A 30 24.86 -19.61 -4.15
N ARG A 31 25.77 -18.85 -3.52
CA ARG A 31 26.98 -19.40 -2.90
C ARG A 31 26.72 -19.84 -1.46
N TYR A 32 27.45 -20.86 -1.01
CA TYR A 32 27.50 -21.27 0.40
C TYR A 32 27.86 -20.10 1.32
N SER A 33 28.84 -19.29 0.92
CA SER A 33 29.27 -18.11 1.67
C SER A 33 28.16 -17.06 1.84
N THR A 34 27.21 -16.96 0.90
CA THR A 34 26.06 -16.06 1.03
C THR A 34 25.09 -16.58 2.08
N LEU A 35 24.78 -17.88 2.10
CA LEU A 35 23.84 -18.46 3.07
C LEU A 35 24.40 -18.49 4.50
N THR A 36 25.71 -18.35 4.63
CA THR A 36 26.43 -18.32 5.92
C THR A 36 26.99 -16.93 6.26
N SER A 37 26.63 -15.90 5.50
CA SER A 37 27.12 -14.52 5.67
C SER A 37 26.63 -13.84 6.96
N VAL A 38 25.43 -14.20 7.42
CA VAL A 38 24.80 -13.65 8.63
C VAL A 38 24.77 -14.73 9.70
N PRO A 39 25.67 -14.69 10.71
CA PRO A 39 25.68 -15.62 11.82
C PRO A 39 24.32 -15.67 12.54
N ASP A 40 23.96 -16.84 13.06
CA ASP A 40 22.73 -17.09 13.81
C ASP A 40 21.41 -16.86 13.04
N SER A 41 21.48 -16.54 11.74
CA SER A 41 20.31 -16.58 10.87
C SER A 41 19.84 -18.03 10.64
N LEU A 42 18.57 -18.22 10.28
CA LEU A 42 18.02 -19.55 10.03
C LEU A 42 18.78 -20.28 8.92
N LEU A 43 19.15 -19.57 7.85
CA LEU A 43 19.93 -20.13 6.75
C LEU A 43 21.35 -20.46 7.22
N TRP A 44 21.98 -19.63 8.03
CA TRP A 44 23.28 -19.96 8.61
C TRP A 44 23.20 -21.23 9.45
N GLU A 45 22.18 -21.41 10.29
CA GLU A 45 22.02 -22.64 11.07
C GLU A 45 21.78 -23.87 10.19
N MET A 46 20.96 -23.73 9.14
CA MET A 46 20.70 -24.80 8.19
C MET A 46 21.97 -25.27 7.48
N PHE A 47 22.86 -24.35 7.12
CA PHE A 47 24.06 -24.63 6.32
C PHE A 47 25.35 -24.71 7.14
N SER A 48 25.33 -24.42 8.45
CA SER A 48 26.51 -24.52 9.34
C SER A 48 26.40 -25.60 10.40
N ARG A 49 25.18 -25.94 10.88
CA ARG A 49 25.00 -26.89 11.99
C ARG A 49 24.36 -28.23 11.58
N LYS A 50 23.75 -28.30 10.39
CA LYS A 50 23.10 -29.52 9.90
C LYS A 50 23.94 -30.16 8.81
N SER A 51 24.15 -31.46 8.92
CA SER A 51 24.69 -32.22 7.79
C SER A 51 23.72 -32.15 6.61
N VAL A 52 24.26 -32.24 5.40
CA VAL A 52 23.54 -32.20 4.11
C VAL A 52 22.32 -33.13 4.03
N LYS A 53 22.30 -34.19 4.86
CA LYS A 53 21.22 -35.21 4.94
C LYS A 53 20.00 -34.76 5.75
N GLY A 54 20.14 -33.76 6.64
CA GLY A 54 19.07 -33.32 7.54
C GLY A 54 18.16 -32.21 7.00
N LEU A 55 18.41 -31.74 5.76
CA LEU A 55 17.66 -30.66 5.14
C LEU A 55 16.61 -31.20 4.15
N ALA A 56 15.41 -30.61 4.18
CA ALA A 56 14.34 -30.96 3.26
C ALA A 56 14.78 -30.70 1.80
N ARG A 57 14.31 -31.56 0.89
CA ARG A 57 14.62 -31.46 -0.54
C ARG A 57 13.38 -31.67 -1.40
N ASP A 58 13.36 -31.04 -2.57
CA ASP A 58 12.34 -31.29 -3.57
C ASP A 58 12.63 -32.55 -4.41
N THR A 59 11.73 -32.87 -5.36
CA THR A 59 11.86 -34.04 -6.25
C THR A 59 13.09 -34.01 -7.15
N LYS A 60 13.75 -32.85 -7.29
CA LYS A 60 14.98 -32.66 -8.06
C LYS A 60 16.22 -32.63 -7.16
N GLY A 61 16.07 -32.85 -5.85
CA GLY A 61 17.17 -32.91 -4.89
C GLY A 61 17.67 -31.55 -4.42
N ARG A 62 16.99 -30.45 -4.74
CA ARG A 62 17.33 -29.09 -4.31
C ARG A 62 16.84 -28.84 -2.90
N PHE A 63 17.56 -28.03 -2.13
CA PHE A 63 17.16 -27.71 -0.75
C PHE A 63 15.83 -26.95 -0.76
N PHE A 64 14.86 -27.41 0.02
CA PHE A 64 13.51 -26.87 0.00
C PHE A 64 13.22 -26.00 1.22
N VAL A 65 12.59 -24.86 0.98
CA VAL A 65 12.13 -23.91 1.98
C VAL A 65 10.68 -23.55 1.67
N ASP A 66 9.77 -23.80 2.61
CA ASP A 66 8.34 -23.57 2.43
C ASP A 66 7.95 -22.11 2.75
N ARG A 67 8.45 -21.16 1.96
CA ARG A 67 8.27 -19.70 2.13
C ARG A 67 7.98 -18.99 0.82
N ASP A 68 7.68 -17.69 0.89
CA ASP A 68 7.41 -16.88 -0.30
C ASP A 68 8.66 -16.71 -1.16
N GLY A 69 8.66 -17.40 -2.30
CA GLY A 69 9.76 -17.38 -3.25
C GLY A 69 10.01 -16.02 -3.90
N PHE A 70 9.02 -15.13 -4.03
CA PHE A 70 9.24 -13.82 -4.65
C PHE A 70 9.91 -12.84 -3.70
N LEU A 71 9.46 -12.83 -2.44
CA LEU A 71 10.04 -11.98 -1.40
C LEU A 71 11.44 -12.45 -0.99
N PHE A 72 11.73 -13.75 -1.14
CA PHE A 72 13.05 -14.31 -0.85
C PHE A 72 14.19 -13.65 -1.63
N ARG A 73 13.93 -13.07 -2.80
CA ARG A 73 14.94 -12.30 -3.55
C ARG A 73 15.59 -11.22 -2.67
N TYR A 74 14.79 -10.45 -1.95
CA TYR A 74 15.29 -9.35 -1.11
C TYR A 74 16.01 -9.86 0.14
N ILE A 75 15.58 -11.01 0.67
CA ILE A 75 16.31 -11.71 1.75
C ILE A 75 17.70 -12.10 1.26
N LEU A 76 17.77 -12.71 0.08
CA LEU A 76 19.02 -13.18 -0.50
C LEU A 76 19.96 -12.03 -0.88
N ASP A 77 19.42 -10.93 -1.42
CA ASP A 77 20.19 -9.73 -1.73
C ASP A 77 20.75 -9.07 -0.45
N PHE A 78 19.95 -9.00 0.61
CA PHE A 78 20.44 -8.55 1.92
C PHE A 78 21.60 -9.43 2.43
N MET A 79 21.51 -10.75 2.29
CA MET A 79 22.61 -11.64 2.69
C MET A 79 23.87 -11.50 1.82
N ARG A 80 23.77 -10.98 0.59
CA ARG A 80 24.94 -10.73 -0.27
C ARG A 80 25.67 -9.46 0.15
N ASP A 81 24.93 -8.38 0.31
CA ASP A 81 25.50 -7.03 0.37
C ASP A 81 25.37 -6.40 1.76
N GLN A 82 24.62 -7.03 2.69
CA GLN A 82 24.23 -6.47 3.99
C GLN A 82 23.52 -5.12 3.88
N GLN A 83 22.86 -4.88 2.74
CA GLN A 83 22.13 -3.66 2.44
C GLN A 83 20.72 -3.98 1.96
N LEU A 84 19.76 -3.14 2.39
CA LEU A 84 18.39 -3.23 1.94
C LEU A 84 18.16 -2.23 0.81
N VAL A 85 18.06 -2.75 -0.41
CA VAL A 85 17.63 -1.98 -1.59
C VAL A 85 16.23 -2.43 -1.98
N LEU A 86 15.28 -1.51 -1.93
CA LEU A 86 13.90 -1.73 -2.34
C LEU A 86 13.54 -0.75 -3.44
N PRO A 87 12.67 -1.14 -4.39
CA PRO A 87 12.05 -0.20 -5.31
C PRO A 87 11.32 0.92 -4.55
N ASP A 88 11.23 2.09 -5.17
CA ASP A 88 10.40 3.18 -4.68
C ASP A 88 8.96 2.68 -4.48
N HIS A 89 8.36 3.02 -3.34
CA HIS A 89 7.01 2.59 -2.95
C HIS A 89 6.80 1.07 -2.93
N PHE A 90 7.69 0.31 -2.29
CA PHE A 90 7.55 -1.14 -2.11
C PHE A 90 6.31 -1.54 -1.26
N PRO A 91 5.22 -2.06 -1.87
CA PRO A 91 3.95 -2.26 -1.18
C PRO A 91 3.97 -3.49 -0.24
N GLU A 92 4.86 -4.44 -0.51
CA GLU A 92 4.97 -5.69 0.25
C GLU A 92 5.94 -5.58 1.44
N ARG A 93 6.30 -4.36 1.86
CA ARG A 93 7.26 -4.13 2.96
C ARG A 93 6.91 -4.88 4.23
N GLY A 94 5.64 -4.88 4.63
CA GLY A 94 5.18 -5.63 5.81
C GLY A 94 5.19 -7.14 5.62
N ARG A 95 5.04 -7.65 4.38
CA ARG A 95 5.20 -9.08 4.08
C ARG A 95 6.69 -9.46 4.14
N LEU A 96 7.55 -8.65 3.53
CA LEU A 96 9.00 -8.84 3.56
C LEU A 96 9.55 -8.78 4.99
N GLN A 97 8.99 -7.93 5.85
CA GLN A 97 9.35 -7.90 7.27
C GLN A 97 9.08 -9.25 7.95
N ARG A 98 7.94 -9.88 7.69
CA ARG A 98 7.62 -11.23 8.22
C ARG A 98 8.56 -12.30 7.69
N GLU A 99 9.02 -12.18 6.43
CA GLU A 99 10.05 -13.09 5.92
C GLU A 99 11.39 -12.86 6.63
N ALA A 100 11.80 -11.60 6.84
CA ALA A 100 13.02 -11.27 7.58
C ALA A 100 12.99 -11.79 9.03
N GLU A 101 11.84 -11.73 9.69
CA GLU A 101 11.60 -12.35 11.00
C GLU A 101 11.72 -13.87 10.93
N PHE A 102 11.11 -14.52 9.93
CA PHE A 102 11.20 -15.97 9.75
C PHE A 102 12.65 -16.46 9.54
N PHE A 103 13.45 -15.73 8.76
CA PHE A 103 14.84 -16.09 8.50
C PHE A 103 15.80 -15.65 9.63
N ASN A 104 15.29 -15.08 10.73
CA ASN A 104 16.07 -14.55 11.85
C ASN A 104 17.11 -13.49 11.41
N LEU A 105 16.66 -12.45 10.71
CA LEU A 105 17.52 -11.35 10.22
C LEU A 105 17.21 -10.03 10.95
N PRO A 106 17.71 -9.81 12.18
CA PRO A 106 17.30 -8.68 13.02
C PRO A 106 17.65 -7.31 12.44
N GLU A 107 18.80 -7.18 11.77
CA GLU A 107 19.18 -5.92 11.12
C GLU A 107 18.24 -5.57 9.96
N LEU A 108 17.86 -6.57 9.16
CA LEU A 108 16.90 -6.37 8.08
C LEU A 108 15.51 -5.99 8.61
N VAL A 109 15.06 -6.64 9.68
CA VAL A 109 13.80 -6.27 10.36
C VAL A 109 13.84 -4.82 10.83
N LYS A 110 14.95 -4.38 11.43
CA LYS A 110 15.15 -2.98 11.86
C LYS A 110 15.12 -2.01 10.67
N LEU A 111 15.70 -2.37 9.53
CA LEU A 111 15.66 -1.57 8.30
C LEU A 111 14.26 -1.54 7.68
N LEU A 112 13.46 -2.58 7.87
CA LEU A 112 12.07 -2.72 7.41
C LEU A 112 11.04 -2.10 8.36
N ALA A 113 11.41 -1.84 9.61
CA ALA A 113 10.55 -1.17 10.57
C ALA A 113 10.09 0.21 10.05
N PRO A 114 8.90 0.67 10.43
CA PRO A 114 8.46 2.02 10.14
C PRO A 114 9.44 3.00 10.80
N LYS A 115 10.04 3.91 10.02
CA LYS A 115 10.70 5.06 10.62
C LYS A 115 9.60 5.96 11.17
N ILE A 116 9.28 5.78 12.45
CA ILE A 116 8.55 6.79 13.22
C ILE A 116 9.50 7.98 13.29
N SER A 117 9.35 8.91 12.35
CA SER A 117 10.00 10.21 12.44
C SER A 117 9.64 10.82 13.78
N LYS A 118 10.64 11.16 14.61
CA LYS A 118 10.49 11.96 15.84
C LYS A 118 10.15 13.41 15.50
N GLN A 119 9.05 13.57 14.78
CA GLN A 119 8.34 14.81 14.55
C GLN A 119 6.85 14.46 14.47
N ASN A 120 6.38 13.71 15.47
CA ASN A 120 4.96 13.45 15.77
C ASN A 120 4.85 13.02 17.23
N SER A 121 5.45 13.81 18.13
CA SER A 121 5.02 13.81 19.53
C SER A 121 3.79 14.70 19.60
N LEU A 122 2.61 14.10 19.59
CA LEU A 122 1.44 14.50 20.38
C LEU A 122 0.36 13.41 20.25
N GLY A 123 0.18 12.66 21.34
CA GLY A 123 -1.09 12.04 21.72
C GLY A 123 -1.47 10.72 21.04
N GLU A 124 -1.00 9.61 21.61
CA GLU A 124 -1.80 8.39 21.64
C GLU A 124 -2.78 8.53 22.83
N GLU A 125 -4.05 8.78 22.54
CA GLU A 125 -5.17 8.52 23.45
C GLU A 125 -6.17 7.70 22.62
N GLY A 126 -6.58 6.55 23.18
CA GLY A 126 -7.22 5.45 22.46
C GLY A 126 -8.54 5.80 21.79
N CYS A 127 -8.97 4.88 20.92
CA CYS A 127 -10.30 4.84 20.34
C CYS A 127 -11.37 4.78 21.45
N GLN A 128 -11.81 5.94 21.94
CA GLN A 128 -13.06 6.08 22.65
C GLN A 128 -14.10 6.47 21.61
N SER A 129 -15.06 5.57 21.40
CA SER A 129 -16.28 5.86 20.66
C SER A 129 -16.94 7.09 21.31
N ASP A 130 -17.02 8.20 20.58
CA ASP A 130 -17.68 9.40 21.09
C ASP A 130 -19.18 9.10 21.32
N PRO A 131 -19.76 9.46 22.48
CA PRO A 131 -21.19 9.29 22.73
C PRO A 131 -21.99 10.26 21.86
N GLU A 132 -23.21 9.87 21.50
CA GLU A 132 -24.21 10.79 20.98
C GLU A 132 -24.46 11.91 21.99
N ASP A 133 -24.00 13.13 21.70
CA ASP A 133 -24.51 14.32 22.39
C ASP A 133 -25.07 15.33 21.38
N SER A 134 -26.14 15.94 21.84
CA SER A 134 -27.19 16.56 21.05
C SER A 134 -26.75 17.91 20.49
N SER A 135 -27.21 18.19 19.27
CA SER A 135 -27.10 19.52 18.66
C SER A 135 -27.80 20.58 19.52
N PRO A 136 -27.21 21.77 19.76
CA PRO A 136 -28.00 22.92 20.16
C PRO A 136 -28.54 23.60 18.90
N GLY A 137 -29.84 23.42 18.67
CA GLY A 137 -30.61 24.15 17.68
C GLY A 137 -30.82 25.62 18.08
N ILE A 138 -30.75 26.48 17.08
CA ILE A 138 -31.49 27.76 17.00
C ILE A 138 -32.98 27.38 16.93
N GLU A 139 -33.92 27.93 17.73
CA GLU A 139 -34.44 29.30 17.68
C GLU A 139 -35.54 29.46 18.77
N THR A 140 -35.64 30.58 19.49
CA THR A 140 -36.88 31.38 19.66
C THR A 140 -36.72 32.50 20.70
N THR A 141 -36.66 33.73 20.18
CA THR A 141 -36.94 34.95 20.92
C THR A 141 -38.42 35.02 21.30
N ARG A 142 -38.72 35.03 22.60
CA ARG A 142 -39.82 35.80 23.18
C ARG A 142 -39.30 36.45 24.47
N ASN A 143 -38.98 37.74 24.43
CA ASN A 143 -39.64 38.67 25.34
C ASN A 143 -39.31 40.14 25.09
N LEU A 144 -40.35 40.90 25.40
CA LEU A 144 -40.57 42.34 25.43
C LEU A 144 -39.65 43.05 26.44
N GLY A 145 -39.23 44.30 26.14
CA GLY A 145 -38.90 45.28 27.19
C GLY A 145 -37.65 46.15 26.99
N SER A 146 -37.81 47.24 26.23
CA SER A 146 -37.50 48.64 26.59
C SER A 146 -36.12 49.07 27.15
N LEU A 147 -35.69 50.24 26.62
CA LEU A 147 -34.81 51.29 27.17
C LEU A 147 -33.32 51.30 26.78
N GLY A 148 -33.01 52.10 25.76
CA GLY A 148 -32.12 53.26 25.91
C GLY A 148 -30.62 53.09 25.59
N GLY A 149 -30.06 54.09 24.90
CA GLY A 149 -28.64 54.42 24.97
C GLY A 149 -27.88 54.37 23.64
N ALA A 150 -27.23 55.48 23.29
CA ALA A 150 -26.62 55.75 22.00
C ALA A 150 -25.21 55.14 21.81
N GLY A 151 -24.88 54.89 20.54
CA GLY A 151 -23.58 55.20 19.94
C GLY A 151 -22.42 54.24 20.21
N ALA A 152 -21.93 53.60 19.14
CA ALA A 152 -20.55 53.72 18.67
C ALA A 152 -20.30 52.76 17.50
N ALA A 153 -19.71 53.29 16.44
CA ALA A 153 -19.13 52.54 15.34
C ALA A 153 -17.90 51.76 15.82
N CYS A 154 -17.74 50.54 15.33
CA CYS A 154 -16.43 49.91 15.20
C CYS A 154 -16.49 48.87 14.07
N ALA A 155 -16.01 49.29 12.90
CA ALA A 155 -15.51 48.41 11.89
C ALA A 155 -14.39 47.54 12.49
N SER A 156 -14.44 46.24 12.25
CA SER A 156 -13.31 45.32 12.39
C SER A 156 -13.55 44.22 11.37
N LEU A 157 -13.14 44.50 10.13
CA LEU A 157 -11.88 43.97 9.57
C LEU A 157 -11.95 42.45 9.44
N VAL A 158 -12.55 42.06 8.32
CA VAL A 158 -12.28 40.80 7.64
C VAL A 158 -10.75 40.64 7.56
N PRO A 159 -10.15 39.58 8.12
CA PRO A 159 -8.87 39.13 7.60
C PRO A 159 -9.20 38.50 6.26
N SER A 160 -8.93 39.24 5.18
CA SER A 160 -8.71 38.67 3.87
C SER A 160 -7.58 37.65 4.06
N ALA A 161 -7.96 36.39 4.25
CA ALA A 161 -7.03 35.29 4.23
C ALA A 161 -6.41 35.32 2.84
N LEU A 162 -5.11 35.56 2.83
CA LEU A 162 -4.25 35.60 1.66
C LEU A 162 -4.63 34.54 0.63
N ASP A 163 -4.41 34.88 -0.64
CA ASP A 163 -4.48 34.07 -1.87
C ASP A 163 -3.66 32.75 -1.87
N GLY A 164 -3.57 32.07 -0.73
CA GLY A 164 -3.03 30.73 -0.60
C GLY A 164 -4.07 29.72 -1.07
N LYS A 165 -3.76 29.04 -2.18
CA LYS A 165 -4.48 27.84 -2.59
C LYS A 165 -4.57 26.89 -1.38
N ARG A 166 -5.77 26.34 -1.11
CA ARG A 166 -5.98 25.46 0.04
C ARG A 166 -5.21 24.16 -0.16
N SER A 167 -4.32 23.81 0.77
CA SER A 167 -3.57 22.56 0.76
C SER A 167 -4.50 21.35 0.90
N GLY A 168 -4.16 20.21 0.30
CA GLY A 168 -4.85 18.96 0.59
C GLY A 168 -4.72 17.88 -0.49
N PHE A 169 -5.43 16.78 -0.28
CA PHE A 169 -5.43 15.63 -1.17
C PHE A 169 -6.75 15.50 -1.95
N ILE A 170 -6.63 15.10 -3.21
CA ILE A 170 -7.72 14.59 -4.05
C ILE A 170 -7.27 13.25 -4.61
N THR A 171 -8.13 12.24 -4.52
CA THR A 171 -7.91 10.94 -5.17
C THR A 171 -8.96 10.75 -6.25
N ILE A 172 -8.53 10.43 -7.46
CA ILE A 172 -9.44 10.03 -8.53
C ILE A 172 -9.24 8.57 -8.89
N GLY A 173 -10.30 7.85 -9.23
CA GLY A 173 -10.18 6.44 -9.56
C GLY A 173 -11.27 5.94 -10.50
N TYR A 174 -11.04 4.81 -11.15
CA TYR A 174 -12.03 4.20 -12.03
C TYR A 174 -12.02 2.67 -11.91
N ARG A 175 -13.16 2.06 -12.25
CA ARG A 175 -13.27 0.61 -12.43
C ARG A 175 -13.13 0.25 -13.90
N GLY A 176 -12.15 -0.60 -14.22
CA GLY A 176 -12.02 -1.25 -15.52
C GLY A 176 -12.60 -2.67 -15.47
N SER A 177 -13.19 -3.13 -16.56
CA SER A 177 -13.65 -4.52 -16.70
C SER A 177 -13.12 -5.12 -17.99
N TYR A 178 -12.57 -6.32 -17.90
CA TYR A 178 -12.05 -7.10 -19.02
C TYR A 178 -12.69 -8.48 -19.01
N THR A 179 -13.36 -8.82 -20.10
CA THR A 179 -13.78 -10.19 -20.40
C THR A 179 -12.76 -10.80 -21.33
N LEU A 180 -12.24 -11.98 -20.98
CA LEU A 180 -11.34 -12.75 -21.85
C LEU A 180 -12.16 -13.89 -22.46
N GLY A 181 -12.77 -13.63 -23.62
CA GLY A 181 -13.40 -14.67 -24.46
C GLY A 181 -12.36 -15.34 -25.37
N ARG A 182 -12.68 -16.54 -25.87
CA ARG A 182 -11.82 -17.45 -26.67
C ARG A 182 -11.31 -16.93 -28.02
N ASP A 183 -11.42 -15.65 -28.32
CA ASP A 183 -11.05 -15.14 -29.64
C ASP A 183 -9.58 -14.69 -29.69
N SER A 184 -8.79 -15.53 -30.34
CA SER A 184 -7.39 -15.37 -30.71
C SER A 184 -7.20 -14.25 -31.75
N HIS A 185 -7.48 -13.01 -31.37
CA HIS A 185 -6.93 -11.84 -32.03
C HIS A 185 -6.22 -10.99 -30.98
N THR A 186 -4.98 -10.60 -31.26
CA THR A 186 -4.14 -9.71 -30.45
C THR A 186 -4.91 -8.42 -30.17
N ASP A 187 -5.60 -8.40 -29.05
CA ASP A 187 -6.62 -7.40 -28.79
C ASP A 187 -5.95 -6.11 -28.36
N ALA A 188 -5.90 -5.14 -29.27
CA ALA A 188 -5.59 -3.75 -28.95
C ALA A 188 -6.76 -3.17 -28.13
N LYS A 189 -7.01 -3.71 -26.94
CA LYS A 189 -8.03 -3.20 -26.02
C LYS A 189 -7.56 -1.86 -25.50
N PHE A 190 -8.08 -0.78 -26.09
CA PHE A 190 -7.95 0.56 -25.53
C PHE A 190 -8.55 0.61 -24.11
N ARG A 191 -7.97 1.44 -23.26
CA ARG A 191 -8.43 1.64 -21.88
C ARG A 191 -9.86 2.16 -21.87
N ARG A 192 -10.82 1.34 -21.42
CA ARG A 192 -12.23 1.74 -21.26
C ARG A 192 -12.50 2.24 -19.84
N VAL A 193 -12.77 3.53 -19.71
CA VAL A 193 -13.13 4.19 -18.45
C VAL A 193 -14.62 4.49 -18.46
N ALA A 194 -15.41 3.78 -17.66
CA ALA A 194 -16.86 4.00 -17.61
C ALA A 194 -17.26 5.20 -16.75
N ARG A 195 -16.50 5.44 -15.68
CA ARG A 195 -16.76 6.50 -14.71
C ARG A 195 -15.49 6.81 -13.92
N ILE A 196 -15.21 8.10 -13.74
CA ILE A 196 -14.13 8.58 -12.88
C ILE A 196 -14.74 9.01 -11.55
N MET A 197 -14.42 8.29 -10.48
CA MET A 197 -14.77 8.62 -9.10
C MET A 197 -13.82 9.70 -8.57
N VAL A 198 -14.33 10.58 -7.71
CA VAL A 198 -13.56 11.64 -7.05
C VAL A 198 -13.76 11.53 -5.55
N CYS A 199 -12.64 11.46 -4.83
CA CYS A 199 -12.57 11.37 -3.38
C CYS A 199 -11.72 12.53 -2.84
N GLY A 200 -12.13 13.14 -1.74
CA GLY A 200 -11.38 14.25 -1.12
C GLY A 200 -12.28 15.21 -0.35
N LYS A 201 -11.71 16.35 0.03
CA LYS A 201 -12.45 17.44 0.69
C LYS A 201 -13.41 18.10 -0.30
N THR A 202 -14.66 18.31 0.08
CA THR A 202 -15.72 18.80 -0.82
C THR A 202 -15.38 20.16 -1.44
N SER A 203 -14.83 21.09 -0.66
CA SER A 203 -14.37 22.40 -1.16
C SER A 203 -13.32 22.27 -2.28
N LEU A 204 -12.32 21.41 -2.11
CA LEU A 204 -11.27 21.19 -3.10
C LEU A 204 -11.81 20.54 -4.38
N ALA A 205 -12.67 19.53 -4.25
CA ALA A 205 -13.26 18.86 -5.40
C ALA A 205 -14.12 19.82 -6.24
N LYS A 206 -14.90 20.70 -5.58
CA LYS A 206 -15.70 21.72 -6.26
C LYS A 206 -14.84 22.82 -6.89
N GLU A 207 -13.77 23.22 -6.23
CA GLU A 207 -12.78 24.18 -6.76
C GLU A 207 -12.17 23.67 -8.08
N VAL A 208 -11.74 22.42 -8.13
CA VAL A 208 -11.06 21.84 -9.30
C VAL A 208 -12.03 21.49 -10.42
N PHE A 209 -13.13 20.82 -10.10
CA PHE A 209 -13.99 20.21 -11.12
C PHE A 209 -15.24 21.02 -11.43
N GLY A 210 -15.66 21.94 -10.56
CA GLY A 210 -16.82 22.82 -10.77
C GLY A 210 -18.04 22.09 -11.34
N GLU A 211 -18.57 22.58 -12.46
CA GLU A 211 -19.75 22.00 -13.12
C GLU A 211 -19.53 20.60 -13.71
N THR A 212 -18.28 20.17 -13.87
CA THR A 212 -17.96 18.82 -14.38
C THR A 212 -18.03 17.75 -13.30
N LEU A 213 -18.13 18.15 -12.03
CA LEU A 213 -18.38 17.27 -10.89
C LEU A 213 -19.86 16.90 -10.84
N ASN A 214 -20.15 15.63 -10.60
CA ASN A 214 -21.49 15.12 -10.35
C ASN A 214 -21.63 14.73 -8.87
N GLU A 215 -22.53 15.44 -8.20
CA GLU A 215 -22.77 15.31 -6.76
C GLU A 215 -23.98 14.42 -6.43
N SER A 216 -24.65 13.82 -7.43
CA SER A 216 -25.96 13.17 -7.26
C SER A 216 -25.98 12.01 -6.26
N ARG A 217 -24.82 11.42 -5.93
CA ARG A 217 -24.70 10.33 -4.95
C ARG A 217 -24.46 10.80 -3.52
N ASP A 218 -24.14 12.07 -3.31
CA ASP A 218 -23.83 12.68 -2.00
C ASP A 218 -24.09 14.20 -2.03
N PRO A 219 -25.34 14.64 -2.34
CA PRO A 219 -25.69 16.06 -2.46
C PRO A 219 -25.61 16.78 -1.11
N ASP A 220 -25.56 18.12 -1.15
CA ASP A 220 -25.65 19.02 0.02
C ASP A 220 -24.58 18.81 1.11
N ARG A 221 -23.45 18.17 0.76
CA ARG A 221 -22.34 17.98 1.67
C ARG A 221 -21.64 19.32 1.98
N PRO A 222 -21.40 19.67 3.26
CA PRO A 222 -20.73 20.91 3.62
C PRO A 222 -19.30 21.01 3.03
N PRO A 223 -18.80 22.21 2.65
CA PRO A 223 -17.51 22.38 1.98
C PRO A 223 -16.29 21.87 2.77
N GLU A 224 -16.38 21.86 4.10
CA GLU A 224 -15.29 21.42 4.98
C GLU A 224 -15.27 19.89 5.21
N ARG A 225 -16.30 19.16 4.77
CA ARG A 225 -16.39 17.70 4.92
C ARG A 225 -15.73 16.96 3.75
N TYR A 226 -15.39 15.69 3.99
CA TYR A 226 -14.84 14.79 2.98
C TYR A 226 -15.93 13.93 2.34
N THR A 227 -15.69 13.50 1.10
CA THR A 227 -16.54 12.53 0.39
C THR A 227 -15.70 11.57 -0.45
N SER A 228 -16.27 10.40 -0.74
CA SER A 228 -15.75 9.38 -1.66
C SER A 228 -16.77 8.98 -2.73
N ARG A 229 -17.83 9.78 -2.90
CA ARG A 229 -19.02 9.40 -3.65
C ARG A 229 -19.26 10.23 -4.91
N TYR A 230 -18.49 11.29 -5.11
CA TYR A 230 -18.56 12.11 -6.33
C TYR A 230 -17.98 11.37 -7.53
N TYR A 231 -18.38 11.80 -8.72
CA TYR A 231 -17.84 11.30 -9.98
C TYR A 231 -17.90 12.39 -11.06
N LEU A 232 -17.07 12.28 -12.09
CA LEU A 232 -17.03 13.26 -13.17
C LEU A 232 -18.10 12.95 -14.24
N LYS A 233 -18.61 14.01 -14.86
CA LYS A 233 -19.57 13.94 -15.98
C LYS A 233 -18.92 13.49 -17.30
N PHE A 234 -17.60 13.46 -17.36
CA PHE A 234 -16.79 12.98 -18.49
C PHE A 234 -15.96 11.76 -18.08
N THR A 235 -15.38 11.07 -19.07
CA THR A 235 -14.70 9.77 -18.87
C THR A 235 -13.24 9.75 -19.33
N PHE A 236 -12.69 10.89 -19.77
CA PHE A 236 -11.28 11.03 -20.13
C PHE A 236 -10.43 11.32 -18.89
N LEU A 237 -9.53 10.40 -18.51
CA LEU A 237 -8.70 10.56 -17.30
C LEU A 237 -7.71 11.72 -17.44
N GLU A 238 -7.11 11.86 -18.61
CA GLU A 238 -6.13 12.91 -18.90
C GLU A 238 -6.75 14.30 -18.73
N GLN A 239 -8.01 14.48 -19.15
CA GLN A 239 -8.75 15.72 -18.90
C GLN A 239 -8.93 16.00 -17.41
N ALA A 240 -9.10 14.98 -16.56
CA ALA A 240 -9.18 15.17 -15.12
C ALA A 240 -7.82 15.51 -14.51
N PHE A 241 -6.74 14.90 -15.03
CA PHE A 241 -5.36 15.19 -14.63
C PHE A 241 -4.97 16.62 -14.98
N ASP A 242 -5.27 17.08 -16.20
CA ASP A 242 -4.99 18.45 -16.65
C ASP A 242 -5.71 19.46 -15.75
N LYS A 243 -6.98 19.23 -15.44
CA LYS A 243 -7.75 20.08 -14.50
C LYS A 243 -7.12 20.16 -13.12
N LEU A 244 -6.59 19.05 -12.59
CA LEU A 244 -5.90 19.03 -11.30
C LEU A 244 -4.59 19.81 -11.37
N ALA A 245 -3.80 19.58 -12.43
CA ALA A 245 -2.52 20.24 -12.66
C ALA A 245 -2.65 21.75 -12.81
N ASP A 246 -3.67 22.23 -13.54
CA ASP A 246 -3.95 23.66 -13.73
C ASP A 246 -4.16 24.42 -12.40
N VAL A 247 -4.74 23.74 -11.40
CA VAL A 247 -4.97 24.34 -10.06
C VAL A 247 -3.82 24.03 -9.08
N GLY A 248 -2.73 23.41 -9.56
CA GLY A 248 -1.48 23.20 -8.82
C GLY A 248 -1.41 21.89 -8.03
N PHE A 249 -2.29 20.92 -8.30
CA PHE A 249 -2.14 19.58 -7.76
C PHE A 249 -1.08 18.79 -8.54
N HIS A 250 -0.30 17.98 -7.84
CA HIS A 250 0.69 17.07 -8.40
C HIS A 250 0.33 15.62 -8.04
N MET A 251 0.48 14.71 -8.99
CA MET A 251 0.28 13.27 -8.73
C MET A 251 1.42 12.77 -7.83
N VAL A 252 1.07 12.18 -6.68
CA VAL A 252 2.04 11.69 -5.68
C VAL A 252 2.07 10.17 -5.58
N ALA A 253 1.00 9.48 -5.97
CA ALA A 253 0.94 8.03 -5.97
C ALA A 253 -0.11 7.50 -6.95
N CYS A 254 0.07 6.25 -7.39
CA CYS A 254 -0.90 5.52 -8.19
C CYS A 254 -0.91 4.06 -7.72
N ASN A 255 -2.09 3.44 -7.69
CA ASN A 255 -2.26 2.03 -7.34
C ASN A 255 -3.34 1.40 -8.21
N SER A 256 -3.19 0.11 -8.51
CA SER A 256 -4.18 -0.66 -9.27
C SER A 256 -4.38 -2.04 -8.63
N THR A 257 -5.65 -2.36 -8.34
CA THR A 257 -6.05 -3.64 -7.73
C THR A 257 -6.94 -4.39 -8.70
N GLY A 258 -6.57 -5.63 -9.05
CA GLY A 258 -7.35 -6.53 -9.91
C GLY A 258 -8.02 -7.66 -9.13
N THR A 259 -9.27 -7.97 -9.44
CA THR A 259 -9.99 -9.15 -8.95
C THR A 259 -10.58 -9.93 -10.12
N CYS A 260 -10.60 -11.25 -10.01
CA CYS A 260 -11.22 -12.15 -11.00
C CYS A 260 -12.47 -12.76 -10.38
N ALA A 261 -13.59 -12.71 -11.09
CA ALA A 261 -14.83 -13.39 -10.72
C ALA A 261 -15.22 -14.39 -11.81
N PHE A 262 -15.75 -15.54 -11.40
CA PHE A 262 -16.35 -16.53 -12.29
C PHE A 262 -17.75 -16.05 -12.68
N ALA A 263 -18.04 -15.95 -13.98
CA ALA A 263 -19.35 -15.50 -14.44
C ALA A 263 -20.42 -16.60 -14.29
N HIS A 264 -20.04 -17.87 -14.48
CA HIS A 264 -20.95 -19.01 -14.43
C HIS A 264 -20.18 -20.32 -14.15
N GLU A 265 -20.73 -21.23 -13.34
CA GLU A 265 -20.07 -22.52 -13.03
C GLU A 265 -19.93 -23.46 -14.25
N GLN A 266 -20.68 -23.20 -15.33
CA GLN A 266 -20.68 -24.03 -16.55
C GLN A 266 -19.87 -23.46 -17.71
N THR A 267 -19.41 -22.21 -17.66
CA THR A 267 -18.56 -21.62 -18.72
C THR A 267 -17.25 -21.13 -18.12
N ASP A 268 -16.13 -21.39 -18.80
CA ASP A 268 -14.77 -20.96 -18.39
C ASP A 268 -14.55 -19.43 -18.52
N ASP A 269 -15.64 -18.65 -18.56
CA ASP A 269 -15.64 -17.21 -18.79
C ASP A 269 -15.25 -16.48 -17.50
N LYS A 270 -14.03 -15.93 -17.50
CA LYS A 270 -13.49 -15.13 -16.40
C LYS A 270 -13.74 -13.64 -16.66
N ILE A 271 -14.40 -12.98 -15.71
CA ILE A 271 -14.55 -11.53 -15.69
C ILE A 271 -13.48 -10.96 -14.76
N TRP A 272 -12.57 -10.19 -15.33
CA TRP A 272 -11.56 -9.46 -14.58
C TRP A 272 -12.05 -8.04 -14.33
N THR A 273 -12.09 -7.64 -13.08
CA THR A 273 -12.38 -6.25 -12.68
C THR A 273 -11.12 -5.65 -12.10
N SER A 274 -10.76 -4.45 -12.54
CA SER A 274 -9.66 -3.67 -11.98
C SER A 274 -10.20 -2.39 -11.38
N TYR A 275 -9.58 -1.94 -10.29
CA TYR A 275 -9.79 -0.63 -9.71
C TYR A 275 -8.46 0.09 -9.68
N THR A 276 -8.36 1.22 -10.39
CA THR A 276 -7.14 2.03 -10.44
C THR A 276 -7.41 3.39 -9.84
N GLU A 277 -6.53 3.85 -8.96
CA GLU A 277 -6.62 5.12 -8.26
C GLU A 277 -5.33 5.93 -8.40
N TYR A 278 -5.48 7.25 -8.45
CA TYR A 278 -4.43 8.23 -8.62
C TYR A 278 -4.58 9.28 -7.51
N VAL A 279 -3.55 9.46 -6.70
CA VAL A 279 -3.53 10.37 -5.57
C VAL A 279 -2.83 11.65 -5.97
N PHE A 280 -3.49 12.77 -5.73
CA PHE A 280 -2.99 14.12 -6.00
C PHE A 280 -2.89 14.90 -4.71
N PHE A 281 -1.81 15.67 -4.59
CA PHE A 281 -1.57 16.57 -3.47
C PHE A 281 -1.34 17.99 -3.98
N ARG A 282 -1.77 18.98 -3.20
CA ARG A 282 -1.40 20.38 -3.36
C ARG A 282 -0.94 20.88 -2.00
N GLU A 283 0.27 21.45 -1.96
CA GLU A 283 0.84 22.11 -0.78
C GLU A 283 0.06 23.37 -0.38
#